data_AF-A0A7J6P6Y5-F1
#
_entry.id   AF-A0A7J6P6Y5-F1
#
_cell.length_a   1.000
_cell.length_b   1.000
_cell.length_c   1.000
_cell.angle_alpha   90.00
_cell.angle_beta   90.00
_cell.angle_gamma   90.00
#
_symmetry.space_group_name_H-M   'P 1'
#
loop_
_entity.id
_entity.type
_entity.pdbx_description
1 polymer ?
#
loop_
_entity_poly.entity_id
_entity_poly.type
_entity_poly.pdbx_seq_one_letter_code
_entity_poly.pdbx_strand_id
1 'polypeptide(L)'
;MFAVLVFGDPGRRPKRARGHSAVEELSEKIVAFAFRRETFDSVMDHDLSAISGQHVANMDPSRVCHTCWIWKGLRTKHCPICDCCVDDFDHHCTWLNNCVGGGNQRLFIVFCVAEFLIQLFHIIVAWQCLGRIPDAMKTDYSGWWGWITFVVGRQPLLLIVFIVEVMTLPWEAFIIFFQCRVVAKNMYTNEMINFHRYGHFWRMMATGGLSGVDPEEGRGRVHREFRNPFDKGVKTNCLDFWLGHRENRRRVVAMSDTEKENLTERCALGDREMDQFSGDLHPHQ
;
A
#
# COMPACT_ATOMS: atom_id res chain seq x y z
N MET A 1 9.28 -6.07 20.56
CA MET A 1 9.00 -5.56 19.21
C MET A 1 7.75 -6.19 18.58
N PHE A 2 7.67 -7.53 18.54
CA PHE A 2 6.50 -8.26 18.06
C PHE A 2 5.17 -7.76 18.64
N ALA A 3 5.06 -7.63 19.97
CA ALA A 3 3.85 -7.10 20.62
C ALA A 3 3.47 -5.68 20.15
N VAL A 4 4.45 -4.81 19.90
CA VAL A 4 4.19 -3.43 19.44
C VAL A 4 3.60 -3.43 18.04
N LEU A 5 3.93 -4.42 17.19
CA LEU A 5 3.34 -4.56 15.86
C LEU A 5 1.98 -5.23 15.87
N VAL A 6 1.84 -6.29 16.66
CA VAL A 6 0.57 -7.00 16.85
C VAL A 6 -0.49 -6.05 17.39
N PHE A 7 -0.14 -5.19 18.34
CA PHE A 7 -1.04 -4.21 18.94
C PHE A 7 -0.95 -2.81 18.36
N GLY A 8 -0.05 -2.58 17.40
CA GLY A 8 0.16 -1.27 16.77
C GLY A 8 -1.00 -0.92 15.84
N ASP A 9 -1.43 0.35 15.85
CA ASP A 9 -2.44 0.83 14.92
C ASP A 9 -1.83 0.99 13.50
N PRO A 10 -2.30 0.22 12.50
CA PRO A 10 -1.86 0.40 11.12
C PRO A 10 -2.41 1.67 10.44
N GLY A 11 -3.29 2.42 11.10
CA GLY A 11 -4.07 3.51 10.53
C GLY A 11 -5.53 3.11 10.31
N ARG A 12 -6.13 2.41 11.28
CA ARG A 12 -7.52 1.94 11.20
C ARG A 12 -8.47 3.14 11.22
N ARG A 13 -9.46 3.07 10.35
CA ARG A 13 -10.57 4.03 10.27
C ARG A 13 -11.78 3.43 10.97
N PRO A 14 -12.37 4.13 11.96
CA PRO A 14 -13.58 3.65 12.62
C PRO A 14 -14.72 3.54 11.60
N LYS A 15 -15.55 2.51 11.77
CA LYS A 15 -16.80 2.39 11.00
C LYS A 15 -17.72 3.55 11.33
N ARG A 16 -18.46 4.02 10.33
CA ARG A 16 -19.52 4.99 10.55
C ARG A 16 -20.77 4.30 11.10
N ALA A 17 -21.55 5.01 11.91
CA ALA A 17 -22.83 4.51 12.39
C ALA A 17 -23.79 4.22 11.22
N ARG A 18 -24.57 3.14 11.32
CA ARG A 18 -25.60 2.81 10.32
C ARG A 18 -26.65 3.92 10.30
N GLY A 19 -26.98 4.44 9.12
CA GLY A 19 -27.98 5.51 8.92
C GLY A 19 -27.42 6.88 8.53
N HIS A 20 -26.10 7.07 8.55
CA HIS A 20 -25.44 8.24 7.97
C HIS A 20 -24.22 7.76 7.18
N SER A 21 -24.41 7.40 5.91
CA SER A 21 -23.31 7.12 5.01
C SER A 21 -22.46 8.36 4.77
N ALA A 22 -21.20 8.18 4.39
CA ALA A 22 -20.38 9.29 3.92
C ALA A 22 -20.95 10.02 2.72
N VAL A 23 -21.78 9.34 1.92
CA VAL A 23 -22.49 9.93 0.80
C VAL A 23 -23.65 10.79 1.30
N GLU A 24 -24.45 10.30 2.26
CA GLU A 24 -25.59 11.03 2.82
C GLU A 24 -25.14 12.30 3.56
N GLU A 25 -24.15 12.22 4.45
CA GLU A 25 -23.64 13.43 5.13
C GLU A 25 -23.06 14.43 4.15
N LEU A 26 -22.36 13.96 3.12
CA LEU A 26 -21.86 14.84 2.08
C LEU A 26 -23.03 15.46 1.32
N SER A 27 -24.04 14.68 0.93
CA SER A 27 -25.23 15.18 0.24
C SER A 27 -25.97 16.22 1.09
N GLU A 28 -26.09 16.01 2.40
CA GLU A 28 -26.63 16.99 3.34
C GLU A 28 -25.77 18.26 3.39
N LYS A 29 -24.43 18.12 3.40
CA LYS A 29 -23.51 19.28 3.36
C LYS A 29 -23.58 20.03 2.05
N ILE A 30 -23.73 19.34 0.92
CA ILE A 30 -23.89 19.91 -0.42
C ILE A 30 -25.21 20.65 -0.52
N VAL A 31 -26.31 20.01 -0.10
CA VAL A 31 -27.65 20.58 -0.12
C VAL A 31 -27.70 21.77 0.84
N ALA A 32 -27.15 21.67 2.05
CA ALA A 32 -27.06 22.79 2.98
C ALA A 32 -26.19 23.93 2.46
N PHE A 33 -25.11 23.62 1.72
CA PHE A 33 -24.29 24.61 1.04
C PHE A 33 -25.05 25.30 -0.10
N ALA A 34 -25.75 24.54 -0.94
CA ALA A 34 -26.57 25.05 -2.04
C ALA A 34 -27.72 25.92 -1.52
N PHE A 35 -28.39 25.51 -0.43
CA PHE A 35 -29.47 26.27 0.20
C PHE A 35 -28.97 27.56 0.89
N ARG A 36 -27.75 27.53 1.45
CA ARG A 36 -27.09 28.74 1.98
C ARG A 36 -26.74 29.73 0.87
N ARG A 37 -26.46 29.23 -0.33
CA ARG A 37 -26.18 30.05 -1.51
C ARG A 37 -27.43 30.79 -2.01
N GLU A 38 -28.61 30.17 -1.95
CA GLU A 38 -29.89 30.83 -2.28
C GLU A 38 -30.33 31.91 -1.28
N THR A 39 -29.80 31.90 -0.05
CA THR A 39 -30.19 32.85 1.02
C THR A 39 -29.23 34.03 1.18
N PHE A 40 -28.07 34.04 0.51
CA PHE A 40 -27.00 35.03 0.68
C PHE A 40 -26.53 35.63 -0.66
N ASP A 41 -27.44 36.06 -1.52
CA ASP A 41 -27.14 36.79 -2.77
C ASP A 41 -26.67 38.24 -2.54
N SER A 42 -26.22 38.63 -1.34
CA SER A 42 -25.78 40.00 -1.04
C SER A 42 -24.33 40.18 -0.59
N VAL A 43 -23.55 39.11 -0.39
CA VAL A 43 -22.10 39.23 -0.12
C VAL A 43 -21.34 38.16 -0.90
N MET A 44 -20.79 38.59 -2.03
CA MET A 44 -20.04 37.80 -2.98
C MET A 44 -18.70 37.36 -2.36
N ASP A 45 -18.52 36.06 -2.13
CA ASP A 45 -17.19 35.43 -2.03
C ASP A 45 -17.12 34.29 -3.05
N HIS A 46 -16.80 34.67 -4.29
CA HIS A 46 -16.87 33.84 -5.49
C HIS A 46 -15.95 32.59 -5.38
N ASP A 47 -14.89 32.68 -4.58
CA ASP A 47 -13.86 31.65 -4.45
C ASP A 47 -14.31 30.45 -3.59
N LEU A 48 -15.03 30.67 -2.48
CA LEU A 48 -15.51 29.56 -1.63
C LEU A 48 -16.57 28.69 -2.34
N SER A 49 -17.37 29.31 -3.22
CA SER A 49 -18.42 28.61 -3.97
C SER A 49 -17.90 27.77 -5.14
N ALA A 50 -16.81 28.21 -5.77
CA ALA A 50 -16.08 27.43 -6.75
C ALA A 50 -15.38 26.24 -6.07
N ILE A 51 -14.67 26.47 -4.96
CA ILE A 51 -13.98 25.42 -4.18
C ILE A 51 -14.98 24.36 -3.69
N SER A 52 -16.11 24.78 -3.11
CA SER A 52 -17.14 23.84 -2.62
C SER A 52 -17.89 23.12 -3.75
N GLY A 53 -18.04 23.72 -4.93
CA GLY A 53 -18.69 23.10 -6.09
C GLY A 53 -17.81 22.06 -6.79
N GLN A 54 -16.51 22.33 -6.89
CA GLN A 54 -15.52 21.42 -7.50
C GLN A 54 -15.26 20.17 -6.64
N HIS A 55 -15.23 20.34 -5.30
CA HIS A 55 -15.06 19.23 -4.36
C HIS A 55 -16.15 18.16 -4.49
N VAL A 56 -17.34 18.54 -4.94
CA VAL A 56 -18.51 17.66 -5.07
C VAL A 56 -18.54 16.94 -6.42
N ALA A 57 -18.15 17.64 -7.49
CA ALA A 57 -18.11 17.09 -8.85
C ALA A 57 -17.01 16.03 -9.06
N ASN A 58 -15.95 16.09 -8.25
CA ASN A 58 -14.80 15.17 -8.30
C ASN A 58 -14.90 13.96 -7.35
N MET A 59 -16.06 13.75 -6.73
CA MET A 59 -16.26 12.63 -5.80
C MET A 59 -16.73 11.37 -6.51
N ASP A 60 -15.76 10.50 -6.80
CA ASP A 60 -15.97 9.16 -7.35
C ASP A 60 -16.69 8.25 -6.32
N PRO A 61 -17.95 7.85 -6.56
CA PRO A 61 -18.70 6.97 -5.67
C PRO A 61 -18.05 5.59 -5.46
N SER A 62 -17.19 5.13 -6.39
CA SER A 62 -16.43 3.87 -6.26
C SER A 62 -15.47 3.88 -5.05
N ARG A 63 -15.15 5.08 -4.55
CA ARG A 63 -14.28 5.29 -3.39
C ARG A 63 -15.02 5.19 -2.06
N VAL A 64 -16.33 4.93 -2.06
CA VAL A 64 -17.05 4.62 -0.84
C VAL A 64 -16.76 3.17 -0.42
N CYS A 65 -16.56 2.94 0.88
CA CYS A 65 -16.57 1.59 1.43
C CYS A 65 -17.98 1.24 1.89
N HIS A 66 -18.64 0.29 1.23
CA HIS A 66 -20.00 -0.14 1.59
C HIS A 66 -20.08 -0.87 2.94
N THR A 67 -18.97 -1.44 3.43
CA THR A 67 -18.93 -2.12 4.73
C THR A 67 -18.76 -1.15 5.90
N CYS A 68 -17.84 -0.19 5.75
CA CYS A 68 -17.50 0.77 6.80
C CYS A 68 -18.27 2.09 6.71
N TRP A 69 -18.95 2.35 5.58
CA TRP A 69 -19.70 3.57 5.28
C TRP A 69 -18.86 4.85 5.33
N ILE A 70 -17.58 4.73 5.01
CA ILE A 70 -16.62 5.84 4.95
C ILE A 70 -16.15 6.11 3.52
N TRP A 71 -15.69 7.33 3.28
CA TRP A 71 -14.96 7.67 2.06
C TRP A 71 -13.51 7.17 2.17
N LYS A 72 -13.06 6.34 1.21
CA LYS A 72 -11.68 5.85 1.15
C LYS A 72 -10.78 6.97 0.65
N GLY A 73 -9.69 7.25 1.38
CA GLY A 73 -8.56 8.00 0.84
C GLY A 73 -7.95 7.30 -0.38
N LEU A 74 -7.06 7.99 -1.10
CA LEU A 74 -6.52 7.50 -2.38
C LEU A 74 -5.84 6.13 -2.24
N ARG A 75 -5.21 5.88 -1.09
CA ARG A 75 -4.47 4.66 -0.74
C ARG A 75 -5.13 3.86 0.40
N THR A 76 -6.39 4.15 0.72
CA THR A 76 -7.16 3.48 1.78
C THR A 76 -7.86 2.25 1.23
N LYS A 77 -7.78 1.11 1.94
CA LYS A 77 -8.51 -0.12 1.58
C LYS A 77 -9.24 -0.73 2.75
N HIS A 78 -10.33 -1.43 2.44
CA HIS A 78 -11.03 -2.27 3.40
C HIS A 78 -10.33 -3.63 3.49
N CYS A 79 -9.94 -4.02 4.70
CA CYS A 79 -9.48 -5.37 4.98
C CYS A 79 -10.67 -6.20 5.48
N PRO A 80 -11.10 -7.25 4.75
CA PRO A 80 -12.24 -8.07 5.18
C PRO A 80 -11.93 -8.90 6.43
N ILE A 81 -10.65 -9.22 6.68
CA ILE A 81 -10.23 -10.02 7.85
C ILE A 81 -10.29 -9.17 9.13
N CYS A 82 -9.76 -7.95 9.08
CA CYS A 82 -9.80 -7.00 10.19
C CYS A 82 -11.12 -6.23 10.27
N ASP A 83 -12.01 -6.40 9.29
CA ASP A 83 -13.30 -5.74 9.15
C ASP A 83 -13.24 -4.20 9.37
N CYS A 84 -12.20 -3.57 8.82
CA CYS A 84 -12.00 -2.14 8.92
C CYS A 84 -11.26 -1.59 7.68
N CYS A 85 -11.45 -0.30 7.43
CA CYS A 85 -10.62 0.41 6.47
C CYS A 85 -9.31 0.83 7.11
N VAL A 86 -8.22 0.69 6.37
CA VAL A 86 -6.86 1.07 6.80
C VAL A 86 -6.33 2.09 5.80
N ASP A 87 -5.91 3.24 6.31
CA ASP A 87 -5.24 4.26 5.51
C ASP A 87 -3.84 3.77 5.11
N ASP A 88 -3.38 4.14 3.91
CA ASP A 88 -2.05 3.76 3.42
C ASP A 88 -1.85 2.22 3.48
N PHE A 89 -2.81 1.45 2.97
CA PHE A 89 -2.89 0.00 3.18
C PHE A 89 -1.79 -0.75 2.43
N ASP A 90 -0.98 -1.51 3.19
CA ASP A 90 0.10 -2.35 2.67
C ASP A 90 -0.36 -3.78 2.43
N HIS A 91 -0.73 -4.50 3.48
CA HIS A 91 -1.29 -5.84 3.40
C HIS A 91 -1.92 -6.25 4.74
N HIS A 92 -2.68 -7.35 4.75
CA HIS A 92 -2.99 -8.06 5.99
C HIS A 92 -1.92 -9.11 6.24
N CYS A 93 -1.18 -8.99 7.34
CA CYS A 93 -0.13 -9.94 7.69
C CYS A 93 -0.73 -11.02 8.59
N THR A 94 -0.83 -12.24 8.07
CA THR A 94 -1.33 -13.40 8.82
C THR A 94 -0.47 -13.73 10.04
N TRP A 95 0.85 -13.49 9.96
CA TRP A 95 1.80 -13.73 11.04
C TRP A 95 1.65 -12.77 12.22
N LEU A 96 1.24 -11.54 11.96
CA LEU A 96 0.96 -10.54 12.99
C LEU A 96 -0.50 -10.56 13.44
N ASN A 97 -1.36 -11.29 12.72
CA ASN A 97 -2.81 -11.21 12.83
C ASN A 97 -3.32 -9.74 12.86
N ASN A 98 -2.67 -8.88 12.08
CA ASN A 98 -2.93 -7.45 12.03
C ASN A 98 -2.64 -6.92 10.62
N CYS A 99 -3.26 -5.80 10.27
CA CYS A 99 -2.87 -5.10 9.04
C CYS A 99 -1.52 -4.42 9.20
N VAL A 100 -0.81 -4.33 8.09
CA VAL A 100 0.32 -3.42 7.91
C VAL A 100 -0.18 -2.27 7.04
N GLY A 101 0.06 -1.04 7.48
CA GLY A 101 -0.36 0.17 6.80
C GLY A 101 0.48 1.38 7.21
N GLY A 102 0.04 2.58 6.86
CA GLY A 102 0.85 3.79 7.08
C GLY A 102 1.24 4.04 8.53
N GLY A 103 0.43 3.58 9.49
CA GLY A 103 0.66 3.74 10.93
C GLY A 103 1.75 2.84 11.51
N ASN A 104 2.02 1.67 10.92
CA ASN A 104 2.94 0.68 11.49
C ASN A 104 3.97 0.10 10.48
N GLN A 105 3.97 0.55 9.22
CA GLN A 105 4.89 0.05 8.18
C GLN A 105 6.37 0.18 8.56
N ARG A 106 6.79 1.28 9.21
CA ARG A 106 8.19 1.45 9.67
C ARG A 106 8.58 0.38 10.67
N LEU A 107 7.71 0.14 11.65
CA LEU A 107 7.92 -0.88 12.66
C LEU A 107 7.99 -2.26 12.02
N PHE A 108 7.18 -2.52 10.98
CA PHE A 108 7.18 -3.79 10.27
C PHE A 108 8.54 -4.05 9.62
N ILE A 109 9.11 -3.05 8.94
CA ILE A 109 10.43 -3.18 8.31
C ILE A 109 11.53 -3.40 9.35
N VAL A 110 11.54 -2.62 10.43
CA VAL A 110 12.54 -2.81 11.51
C VAL A 110 12.39 -4.20 12.13
N PHE A 111 11.17 -4.74 12.21
CA PHE A 111 10.91 -6.09 12.74
C PHE A 111 11.49 -7.15 11.82
N CYS A 112 11.22 -7.08 10.52
CA CYS A 112 11.81 -8.01 9.55
C CYS A 112 13.34 -7.99 9.60
N VAL A 113 13.96 -6.81 9.71
CA VAL A 113 15.43 -6.69 9.83
C VAL A 113 15.93 -7.28 11.16
N ALA A 114 15.23 -7.03 12.27
CA ALA A 114 15.61 -7.57 13.57
C ALA A 114 15.52 -9.11 13.60
N GLU A 115 14.42 -9.69 13.09
CA GLU A 115 14.25 -11.14 12.97
C GLU A 115 15.35 -11.75 12.10
N PHE A 116 15.66 -11.14 10.95
CA PHE A 116 16.73 -11.62 10.07
C PHE A 116 18.11 -11.62 10.76
N LEU A 117 18.43 -10.61 11.57
CA LEU A 117 19.68 -10.56 12.32
C LEU A 117 19.72 -11.60 13.45
N ILE A 118 18.60 -11.83 14.13
CA ILE A 118 18.47 -12.86 15.17
C ILE A 118 18.63 -14.25 14.54
N GLN A 119 17.99 -14.49 13.39
CA GLN A 119 18.10 -15.72 12.61
C GLN A 119 19.56 -16.00 12.21
N LEU A 120 20.28 -15.00 11.70
CA LEU A 120 21.70 -15.13 11.38
C LEU A 120 22.53 -15.51 12.62
N PHE A 121 22.25 -14.89 13.76
CA PHE A 121 22.90 -15.21 15.01
C PHE A 121 22.62 -16.67 15.45
N HIS A 122 21.38 -17.13 15.36
CA HIS A 122 21.01 -18.52 15.66
C HIS A 122 21.71 -19.52 14.74
N ILE A 123 21.79 -19.26 13.43
CA ILE A 123 22.51 -20.10 12.47
C ILE A 123 23.99 -20.22 12.85
N ILE A 124 24.63 -19.11 13.23
CA ILE A 124 26.04 -19.11 13.66
C ILE A 124 26.23 -19.94 14.93
N VAL A 125 25.37 -19.75 15.95
CA VAL A 125 25.43 -20.50 17.21
C VAL A 125 25.17 -21.99 16.97
N ALA A 126 24.16 -22.34 16.19
CA ALA A 126 23.82 -23.72 15.87
C ALA A 126 24.95 -24.42 15.11
N TRP A 127 25.58 -23.76 14.13
CA TRP A 127 26.77 -24.26 13.45
C TRP A 127 27.93 -24.53 14.42
N GLN A 128 28.17 -23.59 15.35
CA GLN A 128 29.20 -23.74 16.37
C GLN A 128 28.91 -24.89 17.34
N CYS A 129 27.65 -25.09 17.74
CA CYS A 129 27.23 -26.22 18.57
C CYS A 129 27.42 -27.55 17.83
N LEU A 130 27.00 -27.65 16.58
CA LEU A 130 27.17 -28.84 15.75
C LEU A 130 28.65 -29.23 15.57
N GLY A 131 29.55 -28.26 15.54
CA GLY A 131 31.00 -28.52 15.48
C GLY A 131 31.64 -28.90 16.82
N ARG A 132 31.20 -28.31 17.94
CA ARG A 132 31.87 -28.46 19.25
C ARG A 132 31.32 -29.54 20.16
N ILE A 133 30.05 -29.92 20.00
CA ILE A 133 29.43 -30.96 20.83
C ILE A 133 30.15 -32.33 20.70
N PRO A 134 30.52 -32.81 19.50
CA PRO A 134 31.24 -34.09 19.36
C PRO A 134 32.54 -34.12 20.19
N ASP A 135 33.33 -33.05 20.11
CA ASP A 135 34.58 -32.89 20.86
C ASP A 135 34.33 -32.84 22.38
N ALA A 136 33.33 -32.05 22.80
CA ALA A 136 32.96 -31.93 24.21
C ALA A 136 32.46 -33.25 24.82
N MET A 137 31.80 -34.08 24.01
CA MET A 137 31.32 -35.40 24.41
C MET A 137 32.38 -36.51 24.29
N LYS A 138 33.63 -36.18 23.89
CA LYS A 138 34.75 -37.12 23.71
C LYS A 138 34.35 -38.35 22.91
N THR A 139 33.67 -38.14 21.79
CA THR A 139 33.13 -39.27 21.01
C THR A 139 34.18 -39.90 20.11
N ASP A 140 34.09 -41.21 19.88
CA ASP A 140 34.95 -41.94 18.93
C ASP A 140 34.60 -41.69 17.46
N TYR A 141 33.64 -40.80 17.19
CA TYR A 141 33.26 -40.39 15.83
C TYR A 141 34.34 -39.50 15.22
N SER A 142 35.13 -40.04 14.29
CA SER A 142 36.17 -39.30 13.58
C SER A 142 35.80 -39.04 12.11
N GLY A 143 36.30 -37.93 11.58
CA GLY A 143 36.08 -37.51 10.19
C GLY A 143 34.64 -37.10 9.88
N TRP A 144 34.40 -36.72 8.61
CA TRP A 144 33.13 -36.22 8.11
C TRP A 144 31.95 -37.19 8.34
N TRP A 145 32.15 -38.47 8.04
CA TRP A 145 31.11 -39.50 8.23
C TRP A 145 30.81 -39.77 9.71
N GLY A 146 31.82 -39.75 10.57
CA GLY A 146 31.63 -39.81 12.02
C GLY A 146 30.78 -38.65 12.51
N TRP A 147 31.10 -37.42 12.08
CA TRP A 147 30.31 -36.25 12.42
C TRP A 147 28.85 -36.36 11.98
N ILE A 148 28.58 -36.77 10.73
CA ILE A 148 27.21 -36.97 10.25
C ILE A 148 26.46 -37.98 11.11
N THR A 149 27.05 -39.15 11.36
CA THR A 149 26.42 -40.21 12.16
C THR A 149 26.15 -39.77 13.59
N PHE A 150 27.06 -38.99 14.19
CA PHE A 150 26.85 -38.37 15.49
C PHE A 150 25.67 -37.39 15.48
N VAL A 151 25.67 -36.41 14.57
CA VAL A 151 24.66 -35.36 14.54
C VAL A 151 23.28 -35.95 14.29
N VAL A 152 23.15 -36.85 13.32
CA VAL A 152 21.87 -37.51 13.00
C VAL A 152 21.42 -38.43 14.13
N GLY A 153 22.33 -39.20 14.73
CA GLY A 153 21.98 -40.19 15.75
C GLY A 153 21.78 -39.61 17.16
N ARG A 154 22.45 -38.51 17.50
CA ARG A 154 22.48 -37.95 18.87
C ARG A 154 21.89 -36.55 18.97
N GLN A 155 21.93 -35.74 17.90
CA GLN A 155 21.47 -34.36 17.89
C GLN A 155 20.47 -34.07 16.73
N PRO A 156 19.47 -34.93 16.46
CA PRO A 156 18.60 -34.78 15.30
C PRO A 156 17.77 -33.49 15.36
N LEU A 157 17.35 -33.05 16.56
CA LEU A 157 16.58 -31.82 16.72
C LEU A 157 17.40 -30.58 16.34
N LEU A 158 18.66 -30.51 16.79
CA LEU A 158 19.55 -29.38 16.46
C LEU A 158 19.82 -29.33 14.95
N LEU A 159 19.99 -30.49 14.30
CA LEU A 159 20.14 -30.58 12.85
C LEU A 159 18.88 -30.10 12.12
N ILE A 160 17.70 -30.55 12.55
CA ILE A 160 16.42 -30.16 11.94
C ILE A 160 16.23 -28.64 12.08
N VAL A 161 16.43 -28.08 13.28
CA VAL A 161 16.33 -26.65 13.51
C VAL A 161 17.32 -25.90 12.61
N PHE A 162 18.59 -26.31 12.58
CA PHE A 162 19.59 -25.67 11.71
C PHE A 162 19.20 -25.69 10.22
N ILE A 163 18.68 -26.82 9.72
CA ILE A 163 18.23 -26.93 8.33
C ILE A 163 17.04 -26.00 8.07
N VAL A 164 16.03 -26.00 8.95
CA VAL A 164 14.87 -25.11 8.81
C VAL A 164 15.32 -23.66 8.80
N GLU A 165 16.22 -23.28 9.70
CA GLU A 165 16.71 -21.90 9.84
C GLU A 165 17.45 -21.43 8.57
N VAL A 166 18.28 -22.29 7.99
CA VAL A 166 18.99 -21.99 6.74
C VAL A 166 18.01 -21.92 5.56
N MET A 167 16.98 -22.77 5.55
CA MET A 167 16.00 -22.82 4.47
C MET A 167 15.04 -21.61 4.48
N THR A 168 14.72 -21.04 5.65
CA THR A 168 13.84 -19.87 5.78
C THR A 168 14.56 -18.55 5.50
N LEU A 169 15.89 -18.49 5.67
CA LEU A 169 16.68 -17.26 5.51
C LEU A 169 16.51 -16.56 4.13
N PRO A 170 16.48 -17.26 2.97
CA PRO A 170 16.26 -16.62 1.68
C PRO A 170 14.87 -15.97 1.55
N TRP A 171 13.85 -16.54 2.20
CA TRP A 171 12.50 -16.00 2.19
C TRP A 171 12.41 -14.69 2.96
N GLU A 172 13.04 -14.61 4.14
CA GLU A 172 13.14 -13.37 4.91
C GLU A 172 13.92 -12.28 4.16
N ALA A 173 15.05 -12.66 3.54
CA ALA A 173 15.81 -11.74 2.70
C ALA A 173 14.96 -11.20 1.53
N PHE A 174 14.12 -12.04 0.92
CA PHE A 174 13.19 -11.61 -0.12
C PHE A 174 12.15 -10.60 0.41
N ILE A 175 11.58 -10.83 1.58
CA ILE A 175 10.63 -9.88 2.20
C ILE A 175 11.32 -8.54 2.45
N ILE A 176 12.51 -8.52 3.04
CA ILE A 176 13.27 -7.28 3.30
C ILE A 176 13.58 -6.57 1.98
N PHE A 177 14.06 -7.28 0.97
CA PHE A 177 14.33 -6.72 -0.35
C PHE A 177 13.08 -6.10 -0.97
N PHE A 178 11.94 -6.79 -0.89
CA PHE A 178 10.67 -6.30 -1.40
C PHE A 178 10.20 -5.05 -0.65
N GLN A 179 10.33 -5.04 0.68
CA GLN A 179 10.00 -3.88 1.51
C GLN A 179 10.91 -2.67 1.22
N CYS A 180 12.20 -2.90 0.97
CA CYS A 180 13.11 -1.86 0.50
C CYS A 180 12.70 -1.29 -0.85
N ARG A 181 12.20 -2.12 -1.78
CA ARG A 181 11.71 -1.66 -3.09
C ARG A 181 10.45 -0.81 -2.98
N VAL A 182 9.48 -1.21 -2.17
CA VAL A 182 8.24 -0.42 -2.00
C VAL A 182 8.55 0.94 -1.37
N VAL A 183 9.47 0.99 -0.39
CA VAL A 183 9.98 2.26 0.17
C VAL A 183 10.69 3.09 -0.89
N ALA A 184 11.62 2.49 -1.65
CA ALA A 184 12.38 3.18 -2.69
C ALA A 184 11.48 3.77 -3.80
N LYS A 185 10.30 3.20 -4.03
CA LYS A 185 9.30 3.66 -5.00
C LYS A 185 8.15 4.47 -4.38
N ASN A 186 8.15 4.68 -3.07
CA ASN A 186 7.03 5.31 -2.35
C ASN A 186 5.67 4.63 -2.64
N MET A 187 5.70 3.30 -2.75
CA MET A 187 4.54 2.45 -2.98
C MET A 187 4.24 1.61 -1.73
N TYR A 188 3.05 1.03 -1.68
CA TYR A 188 2.74 -0.09 -0.80
C TYR A 188 2.81 -1.41 -1.57
N THR A 189 3.04 -2.53 -0.89
CA THR A 189 3.02 -3.90 -1.43
C THR A 189 1.76 -4.17 -2.23
N ASN A 190 0.61 -3.85 -1.65
CA ASN A 190 -0.67 -3.99 -2.33
C ASN A 190 -0.79 -3.08 -3.58
N GLU A 191 -0.11 -1.94 -3.64
CA GLU A 191 -0.07 -1.10 -4.83
C GLU A 191 0.90 -1.63 -5.87
N MET A 192 2.08 -2.09 -5.46
CA MET A 192 3.10 -2.65 -6.34
C MET A 192 2.61 -3.92 -7.02
N ILE A 193 1.92 -4.81 -6.29
CA ILE A 193 1.37 -6.05 -6.84
C ILE A 193 0.16 -5.76 -7.74
N ASN A 194 -0.72 -4.83 -7.33
CA ASN A 194 -1.98 -4.57 -8.04
C ASN A 194 -1.94 -3.26 -8.86
N PHE A 195 -0.77 -2.80 -9.30
CA PHE A 195 -0.60 -1.48 -9.94
C PHE A 195 -1.52 -1.28 -11.14
N HIS A 196 -1.81 -2.34 -11.88
CA HIS A 196 -2.75 -2.35 -13.02
C HIS A 196 -4.18 -1.94 -12.66
N ARG A 197 -4.60 -2.09 -11.39
CA ARG A 197 -5.96 -1.80 -10.91
C ARG A 197 -6.16 -0.36 -10.47
N TYR A 198 -5.09 0.43 -10.30
CA TYR A 198 -5.22 1.79 -9.79
C TYR A 198 -5.07 2.81 -10.90
N GLY A 199 -6.16 3.51 -11.21
CA GLY A 199 -6.18 4.56 -12.24
C GLY A 199 -5.11 5.62 -12.02
N HIS A 200 -4.76 5.96 -10.77
CA HIS A 200 -3.74 6.96 -10.45
C HIS A 200 -2.30 6.60 -10.90
N PHE A 201 -2.04 5.38 -11.35
CA PHE A 201 -0.76 4.99 -11.96
C PHE A 201 -0.73 5.09 -13.49
N TRP A 202 -1.86 5.40 -14.13
CA TRP A 202 -1.98 5.37 -15.58
C TRP A 202 -2.37 6.74 -16.11
N ARG A 203 -1.61 7.25 -17.07
CA ARG A 203 -1.95 8.45 -17.82
C ARG A 203 -2.34 8.05 -19.25
N MET A 204 -3.46 8.57 -19.73
CA MET A 204 -3.88 8.47 -21.12
C MET A 204 -3.07 9.47 -21.96
N MET A 205 -2.44 8.99 -23.02
CA MET A 205 -1.64 9.79 -23.95
C MET A 205 -2.19 9.58 -25.35
N ALA A 206 -2.53 10.68 -26.05
CA ALA A 206 -2.87 10.62 -27.46
C ALA A 206 -1.58 10.58 -28.29
N THR A 207 -1.42 9.61 -29.18
CA THR A 207 -0.36 9.69 -30.20
C THR A 207 -0.73 10.76 -31.23
N GLY A 208 0.07 11.83 -31.30
CA GLY A 208 -0.13 12.95 -32.20
C GLY A 208 0.04 14.25 -31.44
N GLY A 209 1.19 14.90 -31.58
CA GLY A 209 1.38 16.25 -31.03
C GLY A 209 0.35 17.22 -31.61
N LEU A 210 0.24 18.40 -31.01
CA LEU A 210 -0.56 19.56 -31.47
C LEU A 210 -0.21 20.10 -32.88
N SER A 211 0.45 19.29 -33.72
CA SER A 211 0.86 19.64 -35.08
C SER A 211 0.73 18.41 -35.98
N GLY A 212 -0.39 18.32 -36.69
CA GLY A 212 -0.63 17.28 -37.70
C GLY A 212 -1.88 16.45 -37.40
N VAL A 213 -3.06 17.07 -37.54
CA VAL A 213 -4.31 16.33 -37.71
C VAL A 213 -4.50 16.17 -39.21
N ASP A 214 -4.22 14.97 -39.74
CA ASP A 214 -4.74 14.57 -41.04
C ASP A 214 -6.25 14.32 -40.89
N PRO A 215 -7.14 14.95 -41.68
CA PRO A 215 -8.58 14.90 -41.46
C PRO A 215 -9.25 13.54 -41.72
N GLU A 216 -8.55 12.57 -42.32
CA GLU A 216 -9.19 11.34 -42.83
C GLU A 216 -9.05 10.11 -41.92
N GLU A 217 -8.18 10.13 -40.91
CA GLU A 217 -7.99 8.99 -40.00
C GLU A 217 -8.27 9.39 -38.54
N GLY A 218 -9.55 9.66 -38.26
CA GLY A 218 -10.09 10.10 -36.96
C GLY A 218 -10.02 9.08 -35.81
N ARG A 219 -8.95 8.29 -35.70
CA ARG A 219 -8.67 7.46 -34.53
C ARG A 219 -7.23 7.69 -34.08
N GLY A 220 -7.02 8.79 -33.35
CA GLY A 220 -5.80 8.95 -32.57
C GLY A 220 -5.63 7.72 -31.66
N ARG A 221 -4.52 7.01 -31.79
CA ARG A 221 -4.25 5.82 -30.98
C ARG A 221 -3.94 6.30 -29.56
N VAL A 222 -4.90 6.16 -28.65
CA VAL A 222 -4.67 6.47 -27.24
C VAL A 222 -3.89 5.31 -26.62
N HIS A 223 -2.74 5.60 -26.02
CA HIS A 223 -1.97 4.61 -25.28
C HIS A 223 -1.88 4.97 -23.80
N ARG A 224 -1.81 3.96 -22.95
CA ARG A 224 -1.64 4.10 -21.50
C ARG A 224 -0.16 4.11 -21.16
N GLU A 225 0.27 5.11 -20.42
CA GLU A 225 1.63 5.19 -19.89
C GLU A 225 1.60 5.00 -18.36
N PHE A 226 2.46 4.10 -17.87
CA PHE A 226 2.64 3.91 -16.43
C PHE A 226 3.45 5.07 -15.84
N ARG A 227 2.89 5.73 -14.82
CA ARG A 227 3.56 6.80 -14.08
C ARG A 227 3.21 6.71 -12.61
N ASN A 228 4.23 6.58 -11.75
CA ASN A 228 4.03 6.64 -10.31
C ASN A 228 4.04 8.12 -9.83
N PRO A 229 2.89 8.69 -9.41
CA PRO A 229 2.82 10.08 -8.97
C PRO A 229 3.47 10.32 -7.60
N PHE A 230 3.76 9.27 -6.84
CA PHE A 230 4.35 9.37 -5.50
C PHE A 230 5.87 9.22 -5.50
N ASP A 231 6.48 8.76 -6.59
CA ASP A 231 7.93 8.56 -6.68
C ASP A 231 8.65 9.91 -6.85
N LYS A 232 9.33 10.36 -5.78
CA LYS A 232 10.16 11.58 -5.76
C LYS A 232 11.65 11.30 -5.98
N GLY A 233 11.98 10.08 -6.41
CA GLY A 233 13.34 9.57 -6.48
C GLY A 233 13.76 8.84 -5.20
N VAL A 234 14.60 7.82 -5.35
CA VAL A 234 14.94 6.84 -4.30
C VAL A 234 15.43 7.50 -3.00
N LYS A 235 16.35 8.47 -3.09
CA LYS A 235 16.90 9.15 -1.91
C LYS A 235 15.80 9.90 -1.15
N THR A 236 15.00 10.70 -1.84
CA THR A 236 13.89 11.48 -1.26
C THR A 236 12.83 10.56 -0.65
N ASN A 237 12.45 9.50 -1.36
CA ASN A 237 11.47 8.54 -0.87
C ASN A 237 11.93 7.86 0.41
N CYS A 238 13.19 7.40 0.46
CA CYS A 238 13.75 6.78 1.65
C CYS A 238 13.86 7.77 2.83
N LEU A 239 14.30 9.01 2.58
CA LEU A 239 14.40 10.04 3.63
C LEU A 239 13.02 10.42 4.17
N ASP A 240 12.04 10.67 3.30
CA ASP A 240 10.65 10.93 3.68
C ASP A 240 10.08 9.76 4.47
N PHE A 241 10.39 8.52 4.06
CA PHE A 241 9.92 7.33 4.72
C PHE A 241 10.50 7.14 6.12
N TRP A 242 11.78 7.39 6.36
CA TRP A 242 12.40 7.14 7.67
C TRP A 242 12.41 8.36 8.59
N LEU A 243 12.69 9.55 8.05
CA LEU A 243 12.89 10.79 8.81
C LEU A 243 11.71 11.74 8.70
N GLY A 244 10.89 11.62 7.65
CA GLY A 244 9.71 12.46 7.50
C GLY A 244 8.76 12.28 8.68
N HIS A 245 8.20 13.36 9.20
CA HIS A 245 7.07 13.25 10.12
C HIS A 245 5.89 12.68 9.35
N ARG A 246 5.57 11.39 9.53
CA ARG A 246 4.24 10.84 9.17
C ARG A 246 3.19 11.26 10.21
N GLU A 247 3.43 12.35 10.94
CA GLU A 247 2.38 12.97 11.77
C GLU A 247 1.27 13.45 10.85
N ASN A 248 0.10 12.83 11.01
CA ASN A 248 -1.17 13.40 10.59
C ASN A 248 -1.17 14.00 9.18
N ARG A 249 -1.05 13.12 8.18
CA ARG A 249 -1.67 13.37 6.88
C ARG A 249 -3.21 13.34 6.91
N ARG A 250 -3.83 13.60 8.08
CA ARG A 250 -5.07 14.42 8.14
C ARG A 250 -4.88 15.78 7.43
N ARG A 251 -3.64 16.22 7.18
CA ARG A 251 -3.28 17.30 6.26
C ARG A 251 -3.00 16.90 4.79
N VAL A 252 -3.46 15.75 4.29
CA VAL A 252 -3.92 15.69 2.86
C VAL A 252 -5.32 16.29 2.74
N VAL A 253 -5.69 17.17 3.67
CA VAL A 253 -6.54 18.32 3.40
C VAL A 253 -5.71 19.49 2.83
N ALA A 254 -4.36 19.42 2.76
CA ALA A 254 -3.48 20.49 2.26
C ALA A 254 -2.45 20.04 1.18
N MET A 255 -2.84 19.17 0.24
CA MET A 255 -2.49 19.50 -1.15
C MET A 255 -3.34 20.71 -1.48
N SER A 256 -2.80 21.71 -2.21
CA SER A 256 -3.66 22.76 -2.75
C SER A 256 -4.81 22.06 -3.48
N ASP A 257 -6.02 22.58 -3.34
CA ASP A 257 -7.20 21.95 -3.95
C ASP A 257 -6.95 21.67 -5.44
N THR A 258 -6.16 22.53 -6.08
CA THR A 258 -5.59 22.39 -7.44
C THR A 258 -4.79 21.11 -7.70
N GLU A 259 -3.94 20.63 -6.79
CA GLU A 259 -3.17 19.40 -7.02
C GLU A 259 -4.04 18.16 -6.84
N LYS A 260 -5.05 18.20 -5.95
CA LYS A 260 -6.00 17.10 -5.74
C LYS A 260 -6.99 17.01 -6.87
N GLU A 261 -7.48 18.16 -7.34
CA GLU A 261 -8.32 18.29 -8.52
C GLU A 261 -7.58 17.74 -9.73
N ASN A 262 -6.34 18.17 -9.98
CA ASN A 262 -5.53 17.65 -11.09
C ASN A 262 -5.27 16.14 -11.03
N LEU A 263 -5.11 15.55 -9.85
CA LEU A 263 -4.95 14.10 -9.69
C LEU A 263 -6.28 13.36 -9.80
N THR A 264 -7.36 13.91 -9.27
CA THR A 264 -8.69 13.27 -9.22
C THR A 264 -9.42 13.39 -10.55
N GLU A 265 -9.37 14.54 -11.23
CA GLU A 265 -9.87 14.71 -12.60
C GLU A 265 -9.13 13.80 -13.58
N ARG A 266 -7.80 13.68 -13.47
CA ARG A 266 -7.03 12.76 -14.31
C ARG A 266 -7.38 11.29 -14.06
N CYS A 267 -7.71 10.91 -12.83
CA CYS A 267 -8.16 9.56 -12.53
C CYS A 267 -9.59 9.31 -13.00
N ALA A 268 -10.51 10.26 -12.77
CA ALA A 268 -11.92 10.14 -13.14
C ALA A 268 -12.14 10.17 -14.67
N LEU A 269 -11.32 10.94 -15.40
CA LEU A 269 -11.28 10.89 -16.86
C LEU A 269 -10.76 9.53 -17.35
N GLY A 270 -9.69 9.02 -16.73
CA GLY A 270 -9.15 7.70 -17.07
C GLY A 270 -10.13 6.55 -16.81
N ASP A 271 -10.90 6.60 -15.72
CA ASP A 271 -11.87 5.56 -15.37
C ASP A 271 -13.15 5.66 -16.23
N ARG A 272 -13.66 6.87 -16.52
CA ARG A 272 -14.82 7.06 -17.43
C ARG A 272 -14.51 6.67 -18.87
N GLU A 273 -13.32 7.00 -19.39
CA GLU A 273 -12.89 6.57 -20.73
C GLU A 273 -12.71 5.05 -20.80
N MET A 274 -12.25 4.42 -19.72
CA MET A 274 -12.09 2.97 -19.64
C MET A 274 -13.44 2.23 -19.58
N ASP A 275 -14.44 2.77 -18.88
CA ASP A 275 -15.80 2.23 -18.85
C ASP A 275 -16.53 2.42 -20.19
N GLN A 276 -16.33 3.54 -20.88
CA GLN A 276 -16.83 3.75 -22.25
C GLN A 276 -16.21 2.74 -23.24
N PHE A 277 -14.90 2.53 -23.18
CA PHE A 277 -14.21 1.56 -24.05
C PHE A 277 -14.57 0.09 -23.73
N SER A 278 -14.90 -0.21 -22.47
CA SER A 278 -15.32 -1.56 -22.05
C SER A 278 -16.78 -1.83 -22.40
N GLY A 279 -17.63 -0.78 -22.44
CA GLY A 279 -19.00 -0.84 -22.93
C GLY A 279 -19.11 -1.11 -24.43
N ASP A 280 -18.16 -0.62 -25.23
CA ASP A 280 -18.09 -0.84 -26.68
C ASP A 280 -17.55 -2.23 -27.07
N LEU A 281 -17.12 -3.05 -26.11
CA LEU A 281 -16.63 -4.42 -26.31
C LEU A 281 -17.67 -5.51 -26.02
N HIS A 282 -18.93 -5.16 -25.73
CA HIS A 282 -20.04 -6.11 -25.80
C HIS A 282 -20.70 -6.05 -27.18
N PRO A 283 -20.33 -6.92 -28.14
CA PRO A 283 -21.18 -7.15 -29.28
C PRO A 283 -22.49 -7.76 -28.77
N HIS A 284 -23.60 -7.15 -29.15
CA HIS A 284 -24.87 -7.84 -29.29
C HIS A 284 -24.63 -9.17 -30.05
N GLN A 285 -24.69 -10.29 -29.34
CA GLN A 285 -25.19 -11.59 -29.80
C GLN A 285 -25.32 -12.54 -28.61
#